data_AF-A0A7V4CUQ8-F1
#
_entry.id   AF-A0A7V4CUQ8-F1
#
_cell.length_a   1.000
_cell.length_b   1.000
_cell.length_c   1.000
_cell.angle_alpha   90.00
_cell.angle_beta   90.00
_cell.angle_gamma   90.00
#
_symmetry.space_group_name_H-M   'P 1'
#
loop_
_entity.id
_entity.type
_entity.pdbx_description
1 polymer ?
#
loop_
_entity_poly.entity_id
_entity_poly.type
_entity_poly.pdbx_seq_one_letter_code
_entity_poly.pdbx_strand_id
1 'polypeptide(L)'
;MIRIIKKFSVRIILIILVIGVVAFLVFNQNGLIKYLNLRSEIDQLDSQIKSSEEKIKKLNQEIDSLNTSRDKIERVAREKYHMMKSNERVLKIEEN
;
A
#
# COMPACT_ATOMS: atom_id res chain seq x y z
N MET A 1 62.91 -5.02 -13.98
CA MET A 1 61.87 -5.99 -13.54
C MET A 1 61.14 -5.53 -12.26
N ILE A 2 61.84 -5.25 -11.15
CA ILE A 2 61.26 -4.84 -9.84
C ILE A 2 60.31 -3.63 -9.92
N ARG A 3 60.63 -2.63 -10.75
CA ARG A 3 59.83 -1.40 -10.89
C ARG A 3 58.46 -1.63 -11.55
N ILE A 4 58.34 -2.66 -12.40
CA ILE A 4 57.09 -3.05 -13.06
C ILE A 4 56.18 -3.77 -12.06
N ILE A 5 56.74 -4.68 -11.26
CA ILE A 5 56.03 -5.42 -10.20
C ILE A 5 55.47 -4.43 -9.16
N LYS A 6 56.27 -3.47 -8.69
CA LYS A 6 55.80 -2.42 -7.76
C LYS A 6 54.64 -1.59 -8.33
N LYS A 7 54.70 -1.21 -9.62
CA LYS A 7 53.60 -0.46 -10.27
C LYS A 7 52.33 -1.30 -10.38
N PHE A 8 52.45 -2.61 -10.63
CA PHE A 8 51.32 -3.52 -10.71
C PHE A 8 50.65 -3.70 -9.33
N SER A 9 51.44 -3.87 -8.26
CA SER A 9 50.93 -3.97 -6.89
C SER A 9 50.18 -2.70 -6.45
N VAL A 10 50.67 -1.50 -6.79
CA VAL A 10 49.99 -0.23 -6.45
C VAL A 10 48.65 -0.10 -7.18
N ARG A 11 48.55 -0.52 -8.44
CA ARG A 11 47.29 -0.50 -9.19
C ARG A 11 46.25 -1.44 -8.57
N ILE A 12 46.66 -2.64 -8.15
CA ILE A 12 45.76 -3.59 -7.48
C ILE A 12 45.24 -3.02 -6.16
N ILE A 13 46.12 -2.42 -5.36
CA ILE A 13 45.73 -1.78 -4.09
C ILE A 13 44.73 -0.65 -4.33
N LEU A 14 44.94 0.18 -5.37
CA LEU A 14 43.99 1.22 -5.76
C LEU A 14 42.62 0.66 -6.18
N ILE A 15 42.60 -0.43 -6.94
CA ILE A 15 41.34 -1.08 -7.35
C ILE A 15 40.59 -1.60 -6.13
N ILE A 16 41.27 -2.27 -5.21
CA ILE A 16 40.68 -2.77 -3.96
C ILE A 16 40.13 -1.62 -3.12
N LEU A 17 40.86 -0.51 -3.02
CA LEU A 17 40.40 0.68 -2.31
C LEU A 17 39.12 1.24 -2.92
N VAL A 18 39.07 1.38 -4.25
CA VAL A 18 37.88 1.88 -4.96
C VAL A 18 36.68 0.96 -4.74
N ILE A 19 36.88 -0.35 -4.85
CA ILE A 19 35.81 -1.33 -4.58
C ILE A 19 35.33 -1.22 -3.12
N GLY A 20 36.24 -1.05 -2.17
CA GLY A 20 35.90 -0.86 -0.75
C GLY A 20 35.05 0.38 -0.51
N VAL A 21 35.40 1.51 -1.16
CA VAL A 21 34.61 2.75 -1.07
C VAL A 21 33.24 2.59 -1.71
N VAL A 22 33.16 1.97 -2.89
CA VAL A 22 31.87 1.72 -3.57
C VAL A 22 30.99 0.80 -2.73
N ALA A 23 31.55 -0.29 -2.19
CA ALA A 23 30.84 -1.19 -1.31
C ALA A 23 30.35 -0.46 -0.05
N PHE A 24 31.17 0.39 0.56
CA PHE A 24 30.75 1.20 1.69
C PHE A 24 29.58 2.13 1.32
N LEU A 25 29.64 2.84 0.19
CA LEU A 25 28.53 3.72 -0.24
C LEU A 25 27.22 2.96 -0.52
N VAL A 26 27.32 1.72 -1.01
CA VAL A 26 26.14 0.89 -1.31
C VAL A 26 25.55 0.25 -0.05
N PHE A 27 26.40 -0.39 0.77
CA PHE A 27 26.00 -1.25 1.89
C PHE A 27 25.99 -0.56 3.26
N ASN A 28 26.43 0.70 3.37
CA ASN A 28 26.33 1.44 4.62
C ASN A 28 24.86 1.66 5.03
N GLN A 29 24.63 1.94 6.31
CA GLN A 29 23.30 2.17 6.89
C GLN A 29 22.54 3.31 6.19
N ASN A 30 23.26 4.33 5.72
CA ASN A 30 22.72 5.44 4.93
C ASN A 30 23.05 5.31 3.43
N GLY A 31 23.32 4.10 2.98
CA GLY A 31 23.70 3.80 1.60
C GLY A 31 22.52 3.76 0.63
N LEU A 32 22.84 3.44 -0.63
CA LEU A 32 21.88 3.40 -1.72
C LEU A 32 20.72 2.41 -1.48
N ILE A 33 21.01 1.25 -0.86
CA ILE A 33 19.98 0.25 -0.57
C ILE A 33 18.91 0.82 0.37
N LYS A 34 19.33 1.53 1.43
CA LYS A 34 18.40 2.15 2.37
C LYS A 34 17.54 3.21 1.71
N TYR A 35 18.13 4.03 0.84
CA TYR A 35 17.40 5.05 0.09
C TYR A 35 16.31 4.43 -0.80
N LEU A 36 16.63 3.36 -1.55
CA LEU A 36 15.65 2.68 -2.40
C LEU A 36 14.51 2.06 -1.60
N ASN A 37 14.81 1.43 -0.47
CA ASN A 37 13.79 0.87 0.42
C ASN A 37 12.87 1.96 0.99
N LEU A 38 13.44 3.07 1.46
CA LEU A 38 12.65 4.18 1.99
C LEU A 38 11.78 4.83 0.91
N ARG A 39 12.31 4.95 -0.31
CA ARG A 39 11.53 5.44 -1.44
C ARG A 39 10.35 4.52 -1.76
N SER A 40 10.57 3.22 -1.77
CA SER A 40 9.49 2.24 -1.96
C SER A 40 8.46 2.30 -0.83
N GLU A 41 8.88 2.53 0.41
CA GLU A 41 7.97 2.67 1.56
C GLU A 41 7.09 3.92 1.43
N ILE A 42 7.66 5.04 0.98
CA ILE A 42 6.90 6.27 0.67
C ILE A 42 5.85 5.98 -0.41
N ASP A 43 6.25 5.36 -1.54
CA ASP A 43 5.33 5.08 -2.64
C ASP A 43 4.20 4.12 -2.20
N GLN A 44 4.49 3.16 -1.31
CA GLN A 44 3.48 2.27 -0.70
C GLN A 44 2.51 3.02 0.21
N LEU A 45 3.02 3.91 1.07
CA LEU A 45 2.18 4.71 1.97
C LEU A 45 1.25 5.64 1.18
N ASP A 46 1.76 6.28 0.13
CA ASP A 46 0.97 7.13 -0.77
C ASP A 46 -0.15 6.32 -1.46
N SER A 47 0.15 5.10 -1.89
CA SER A 47 -0.87 4.21 -2.46
C SER A 47 -1.94 3.83 -1.44
N GLN A 48 -1.55 3.60 -0.18
CA GLN A 48 -2.51 3.27 0.90
C GLN A 48 -3.41 4.47 1.24
N ILE A 49 -2.84 5.68 1.25
CA ILE A 49 -3.60 6.92 1.45
C ILE A 49 -4.66 7.06 0.35
N LYS A 50 -4.26 6.98 -0.93
CA LYS A 50 -5.19 7.09 -2.07
C LYS A 50 -6.32 6.06 -2.01
N SER A 51 -5.99 4.79 -1.76
CA SER A 51 -7.00 3.73 -1.59
C SER A 51 -7.97 4.04 -0.44
N SER A 52 -7.48 4.62 0.66
CA SER A 52 -8.32 4.96 1.81
C SER A 52 -9.23 6.15 1.50
N GLU A 53 -8.73 7.18 0.82
CA GLU A 53 -9.52 8.31 0.35
C GLU A 53 -10.64 7.86 -0.60
N GLU A 54 -10.35 6.94 -1.52
CA GLU A 54 -11.37 6.36 -2.40
C GLU A 54 -12.45 5.60 -1.64
N LYS A 55 -12.08 4.85 -0.59
CA LYS A 55 -13.05 4.17 0.28
C LYS A 55 -13.92 5.17 1.02
N ILE A 56 -13.33 6.24 1.59
CA ILE A 56 -14.08 7.30 2.26
C ILE A 56 -15.07 7.94 1.27
N LYS A 57 -14.64 8.25 0.06
CA LYS A 57 -15.52 8.81 -0.99
C LYS A 57 -16.68 7.88 -1.31
N LYS A 58 -16.44 6.59 -1.49
CA LYS A 58 -17.49 5.59 -1.77
C LYS A 58 -18.47 5.46 -0.61
N LEU A 59 -17.98 5.40 0.63
CA LEU A 59 -18.82 5.33 1.82
C LEU A 59 -19.67 6.58 2.01
N ASN A 60 -19.11 7.76 1.78
CA ASN A 60 -19.88 9.01 1.83
C ASN A 60 -20.97 9.02 0.76
N GLN A 61 -20.68 8.57 -0.47
CA GLN A 61 -21.71 8.44 -1.51
C GLN A 61 -22.80 7.44 -1.12
N GLU A 62 -22.45 6.35 -0.44
CA GLU A 62 -23.42 5.38 0.07
C GLU A 62 -24.30 6.03 1.14
N ILE A 63 -23.71 6.71 2.12
CA ILE A 63 -24.41 7.46 3.18
C ILE A 63 -25.35 8.51 2.57
N ASP A 64 -24.87 9.33 1.63
CA ASP A 64 -25.70 10.33 0.95
C ASP A 64 -26.88 9.68 0.22
N SER A 65 -26.63 8.53 -0.43
CA SER A 65 -27.67 7.80 -1.14
C SER A 65 -28.72 7.18 -0.21
N LEU A 66 -28.32 6.80 1.02
CA LEU A 66 -29.23 6.36 2.07
C LEU A 66 -30.02 7.55 2.61
N ASN A 67 -29.38 8.67 2.91
CA ASN A 67 -30.06 9.84 3.47
C ASN A 67 -31.03 10.52 2.49
N THR A 68 -30.76 10.47 1.19
CA THR A 68 -31.54 11.23 0.19
C THR A 68 -32.70 10.43 -0.41
N SER A 69 -32.64 9.10 -0.41
CA SER A 69 -33.66 8.24 -1.05
C SER A 69 -34.37 7.38 -0.03
N ARG A 70 -35.64 7.74 0.26
CA ARG A 70 -36.54 6.99 1.16
C ARG A 70 -36.67 5.52 0.75
N ASP A 71 -36.69 5.25 -0.56
CA ASP A 71 -36.77 3.90 -1.13
C ASP A 71 -35.52 3.06 -0.86
N LYS A 72 -34.33 3.68 -0.87
CA LYS A 72 -33.08 2.97 -0.51
C LYS A 72 -33.01 2.66 0.98
N ILE A 73 -33.46 3.56 1.84
CA ILE A 73 -33.58 3.30 3.29
C ILE A 73 -34.51 2.10 3.50
N GLU A 74 -35.68 2.12 2.87
CA GLU A 74 -36.67 1.04 2.99
C GLU A 74 -36.10 -0.29 2.47
N ARG A 75 -35.37 -0.27 1.34
CA ARG A 75 -34.69 -1.46 0.81
C ARG A 75 -33.66 -2.03 1.78
N VAL A 76 -32.76 -1.20 2.34
CA VAL A 76 -31.75 -1.68 3.31
C VAL A 76 -32.40 -2.19 4.59
N ALA A 77 -33.41 -1.49 5.10
CA ALA A 77 -34.15 -1.91 6.28
C ALA A 77 -34.79 -3.30 6.07
N ARG A 78 -35.39 -3.54 4.89
CA ARG A 78 -36.04 -4.83 4.54
C ARG A 78 -35.03 -5.95 4.23
N GLU A 79 -34.00 -5.67 3.44
CA GLU A 79 -33.06 -6.70 2.96
C GLU A 79 -31.99 -7.05 3.99
N LYS A 80 -31.38 -6.05 4.63
CA LYS A 80 -30.25 -6.25 5.55
C LYS A 80 -30.69 -6.50 7.00
N TYR A 81 -31.80 -5.89 7.41
CA TYR A 81 -32.27 -5.93 8.79
C TYR A 81 -33.65 -6.60 8.95
N HIS A 82 -34.26 -7.08 7.86
CA HIS A 82 -35.58 -7.72 7.86
C HIS A 82 -36.67 -6.92 8.58
N MET A 83 -36.55 -5.59 8.58
CA MET A 83 -37.54 -4.69 9.17
C MET A 83 -38.79 -4.66 8.29
N MET A 84 -39.94 -4.58 8.96
CA MET A 84 -41.27 -4.54 8.35
C MET A 84 -42.11 -3.49 9.06
N LYS A 85 -43.08 -2.91 8.35
CA LYS A 85 -44.00 -1.95 8.98
C LYS A 85 -44.94 -2.73 9.92
N SER A 86 -45.46 -2.05 10.93
CA SER A 86 -46.37 -2.65 11.94
C SER A 86 -47.65 -3.24 11.34
N ASN A 87 -48.00 -2.85 10.11
CA ASN A 87 -49.15 -3.36 9.35
C ASN A 87 -48.81 -4.46 8.33
N GLU A 88 -47.57 -4.98 8.29
CA GLU A 88 -47.13 -6.01 7.35
C GLU A 88 -47.00 -7.39 8.03
N ARG A 89 -47.25 -8.48 7.27
CA ARG A 89 -47.12 -9.87 7.76
C ARG A 89 -46.07 -10.63 6.94
N VAL A 90 -45.22 -11.40 7.61
CA VAL A 90 -44.20 -12.24 6.96
C VAL A 90 -44.83 -13.53 6.44
N LEU A 91 -44.67 -13.81 5.15
CA LEU A 91 -44.83 -15.17 4.62
C LEU A 91 -43.47 -15.85 4.64
N LYS A 92 -43.31 -16.91 5.45
CA LYS A 92 -42.20 -17.85 5.30
C LYS A 92 -42.67 -18.99 4.40
N ILE A 93 -41.94 -19.23 3.32
CA ILE A 93 -42.14 -20.38 2.43
C ILE A 93 -41.11 -21.42 2.86
N GLU A 94 -41.56 -22.57 3.35
CA GLU A 94 -40.67 -23.72 3.59
C GLU A 94 -40.59 -24.53 2.29
N GLU A 95 -39.38 -24.72 1.77
CA GLU A 95 -39.14 -25.67 0.68
C GLU A 95 -39.16 -27.09 1.26
N ASN A 96 -40.02 -27.95 0.72
CA ASN A 96 -40.11 -29.38 1.05
C ASN A 96 -38.99 -30.18 0.40
#